data_AF-A0A0R4J559-F1
#
_entry.id   AF-A0A0R4J559-F1
#
_cell.length_a   1.000
_cell.length_b   1.000
_cell.length_c   1.000
_cell.angle_alpha   90.00
_cell.angle_beta   90.00
_cell.angle_gamma   90.00
#
_symmetry.space_group_name_H-M   'P 1'
#
loop_
_entity.id
_entity.type
_entity.pdbx_description
1 polymer ?
#
loop_
_entity_poly.entity_id
_entity_poly.type
_entity_poly.pdbx_seq_one_letter_code
_entity_poly.pdbx_strand_id
1 'polypeptide(L)'
;MATKVYIVYYSTYGHVEKLAREIEKGAASVEGVEAKLWQVPETLPEEVLAKLGAPPKSDAPIITPNELPEADGFLFGFPTRFGSMAAQFKAFFDATGGLWRTQSLAGKPAGFFYSTSSQGGGQETTPLTSITQLVHHGLIFVPIGYTFGGGMFEMEKVKGGSPYGAGTYAGDGSRQPSELELAQAFHQGKYFAGIAKKLKGSQ
;
A
#
# COMPACT_ATOMS: atom_id res chain seq x y z
N MET A 1 8.05 10.86 -20.94
CA MET A 1 6.72 10.59 -20.35
C MET A 1 6.85 10.62 -18.84
N ALA A 2 5.82 11.08 -18.12
CA ALA A 2 5.80 11.00 -16.66
C ALA A 2 5.90 9.54 -16.19
N THR A 3 6.51 9.32 -15.02
CA THR A 3 6.52 8.02 -14.34
C THR A 3 5.21 7.85 -13.61
N LYS A 4 4.45 6.80 -13.89
CA LYS A 4 3.15 6.52 -13.26
C LYS A 4 3.37 5.63 -12.04
N VAL A 5 2.98 6.12 -10.86
CA VAL A 5 2.98 5.34 -9.61
C VAL A 5 1.54 5.11 -9.20
N TYR A 6 1.15 3.85 -9.04
CA TYR A 6 -0.18 3.49 -8.57
C TYR A 6 -0.14 3.19 -7.08
N ILE A 7 -1.06 3.82 -6.35
CA ILE A 7 -1.33 3.55 -4.95
C ILE A 7 -2.62 2.72 -4.93
N VAL A 8 -2.47 1.41 -4.85
CA VAL A 8 -3.60 0.46 -4.92
C VAL A 8 -3.88 -0.04 -3.51
N TYR A 9 -5.08 0.19 -3.00
CA TYR A 9 -5.40 -0.14 -1.62
C TYR A 9 -6.73 -0.89 -1.43
N TYR A 10 -6.83 -1.62 -0.33
CA TYR A 10 -8.09 -2.04 0.28
C TYR A 10 -8.25 -1.33 1.62
N SER A 11 -9.45 -0.84 1.91
CA SER A 11 -9.78 -0.25 3.21
C SER A 11 -11.21 -0.60 3.60
N THR A 12 -11.39 -1.17 4.80
CA THR A 12 -12.73 -1.37 5.39
C THR A 12 -13.18 -0.12 6.14
N TYR A 13 -12.31 0.43 7.01
CA TYR A 13 -12.66 1.50 7.96
C TYR A 13 -11.90 2.82 7.72
N GLY A 14 -11.40 3.05 6.50
CA GLY A 14 -10.73 4.32 6.12
C GLY A 14 -9.27 4.49 6.56
N HIS A 15 -8.74 3.72 7.53
CA HIS A 15 -7.35 3.89 8.01
C HIS A 15 -6.28 3.74 6.92
N VAL A 16 -6.41 2.69 6.09
CA VAL A 16 -5.47 2.44 4.98
C VAL A 16 -5.63 3.49 3.89
N GLU A 17 -6.86 3.94 3.62
CA GLU A 17 -7.11 5.02 2.67
C GLU A 17 -6.42 6.33 3.09
N LYS A 18 -6.47 6.67 4.38
CA LYS A 18 -5.78 7.86 4.90
C LYS A 18 -4.27 7.80 4.66
N LEU A 19 -3.65 6.63 4.89
CA LEU A 19 -2.25 6.42 4.52
C LEU A 19 -2.06 6.50 3.00
N ALA A 20 -2.95 5.90 2.22
CA ALA A 20 -2.86 5.86 0.76
C ALA A 20 -2.88 7.27 0.14
N ARG A 21 -3.76 8.14 0.62
CA ARG A 21 -3.83 9.55 0.19
C ARG A 21 -2.57 10.32 0.58
N GLU A 22 -1.97 10.02 1.72
CA GLU A 22 -0.72 10.67 2.13
C GLU A 22 0.49 10.17 1.33
N ILE A 23 0.53 8.87 1.01
CA ILE A 23 1.49 8.27 0.08
C ILE A 23 1.35 8.88 -1.32
N GLU A 24 0.12 9.06 -1.80
CA GLU A 24 -0.17 9.68 -3.10
C GLU A 24 0.41 11.10 -3.16
N LYS A 25 0.18 11.94 -2.13
CA LYS A 25 0.80 13.27 -2.03
C LYS A 25 2.33 13.19 -2.05
N GLY A 26 2.90 12.25 -1.29
CA GLY A 26 4.33 12.01 -1.26
C GLY A 26 4.89 11.70 -2.64
N ALA A 27 4.28 10.76 -3.36
CA ALA A 27 4.67 10.37 -4.71
C ALA A 27 4.51 11.51 -5.73
N ALA A 28 3.38 12.23 -5.69
CA ALA A 28 3.10 13.37 -6.55
C ALA A 28 4.04 14.57 -6.30
N SER A 29 4.71 14.63 -5.15
CA SER A 29 5.72 15.67 -4.86
C SER A 29 7.02 15.51 -5.66
N VAL A 30 7.22 14.38 -6.34
CA VAL A 30 8.40 14.13 -7.18
C VAL A 30 8.14 14.62 -8.60
N GLU A 31 8.95 15.56 -9.07
CA GLU A 31 8.83 16.10 -10.42
C GLU A 31 8.86 14.99 -11.48
N GLY A 32 7.93 15.05 -12.44
CA GLY A 32 7.83 14.06 -13.51
C GLY A 32 7.23 12.72 -13.07
N VAL A 33 6.61 12.65 -11.90
CA VAL A 33 5.83 11.50 -11.42
C VAL A 33 4.34 11.87 -11.40
N GLU A 34 3.51 10.98 -11.93
CA GLU A 34 2.06 11.01 -11.82
C GLU A 34 1.64 9.92 -10.83
N ALA A 35 1.07 10.32 -9.69
CA ALA A 35 0.52 9.38 -8.71
C ALA A 35 -0.98 9.19 -8.96
N LYS A 36 -1.47 7.94 -8.89
CA LYS A 36 -2.91 7.63 -8.98
C LYS A 36 -3.34 6.71 -7.87
N LEU A 37 -4.40 7.11 -7.17
CA LEU A 37 -5.06 6.31 -6.16
C LEU A 37 -6.09 5.35 -6.76
N TRP A 38 -6.10 4.11 -6.28
CA TRP A 38 -6.97 3.03 -6.75
C TRP A 38 -7.46 2.17 -5.60
N GLN A 39 -8.71 1.72 -5.67
CA GLN A 39 -9.30 0.75 -4.76
C GLN A 39 -9.35 -0.63 -5.39
N VAL A 40 -9.00 -1.68 -4.64
CA VAL A 40 -9.34 -3.04 -5.05
C VAL A 40 -10.83 -3.33 -4.81
N PRO A 41 -11.47 -4.20 -5.60
CA PRO A 41 -12.87 -4.56 -5.41
C PRO A 41 -13.17 -5.10 -4.01
N GLU A 42 -14.34 -4.75 -3.48
CA GLU A 42 -14.88 -5.38 -2.28
C GLU A 42 -15.36 -6.81 -2.59
N THR A 43 -15.22 -7.72 -1.63
CA THR A 43 -15.65 -9.12 -1.78
C THR A 43 -16.75 -9.51 -0.79
N LEU A 44 -16.95 -8.72 0.26
CA LEU A 44 -18.03 -8.97 1.22
C LEU A 44 -19.36 -8.48 0.66
N PRO A 45 -20.45 -9.25 0.85
CA PRO A 45 -21.80 -8.78 0.54
C PRO A 45 -22.15 -7.50 1.33
N GLU A 46 -22.98 -6.64 0.74
CA GLU A 46 -23.43 -5.39 1.38
C GLU A 46 -24.07 -5.64 2.76
N GLU A 47 -24.83 -6.72 2.93
CA GLU A 47 -25.42 -7.08 4.22
C GLU A 47 -24.38 -7.35 5.31
N VAL A 48 -23.22 -7.90 4.95
CA VAL A 48 -22.12 -8.17 5.88
C VAL A 48 -21.43 -6.86 6.22
N LEU A 49 -21.19 -6.00 5.22
CA LEU A 49 -20.61 -4.67 5.44
C LEU A 49 -21.47 -3.81 6.36
N ALA A 50 -22.80 -3.84 6.18
CA ALA A 50 -23.75 -3.15 7.03
C ALA A 50 -23.66 -3.64 8.49
N LYS A 51 -23.60 -4.97 8.71
CA LYS A 51 -23.44 -5.57 10.05
C LYS A 51 -22.10 -5.23 10.70
N LEU A 52 -21.04 -5.07 9.91
CA LEU A 52 -19.71 -4.66 10.38
C LEU A 52 -19.61 -3.15 10.69
N GLY A 53 -20.64 -2.37 10.39
CA GLY A 53 -20.60 -0.91 10.48
C GLY A 53 -19.55 -0.30 9.54
N ALA A 54 -19.27 -0.95 8.40
CA ALA A 54 -18.29 -0.44 7.46
C ALA A 54 -18.81 0.88 6.84
N PRO A 55 -18.04 1.97 6.85
CA PRO A 55 -18.42 3.21 6.19
C PRO A 55 -18.52 3.00 4.66
N PRO A 56 -19.27 3.87 3.96
CA PRO A 56 -19.26 3.89 2.49
C PRO A 56 -17.84 4.01 1.95
N LYS A 57 -17.58 3.35 0.81
CA LYS A 57 -16.31 3.50 0.09
C LYS A 57 -16.17 4.93 -0.43
N SER A 58 -14.92 5.39 -0.55
CA SER A 58 -14.65 6.69 -1.14
C SER A 58 -14.80 6.67 -2.66
N ASP A 59 -14.63 7.86 -3.24
CA ASP A 59 -14.72 8.14 -4.67
C ASP A 59 -13.52 7.64 -5.49
N ALA A 60 -12.49 7.07 -4.87
CA ALA A 60 -11.35 6.55 -5.59
C ALA A 60 -11.77 5.41 -6.55
N PRO A 61 -11.30 5.40 -7.80
CA PRO A 61 -11.75 4.43 -8.79
C PRO A 61 -11.35 3.00 -8.40
N ILE A 62 -12.18 2.03 -8.80
CA ILE A 62 -11.87 0.61 -8.63
C ILE A 62 -10.91 0.18 -9.74
N ILE A 63 -9.79 -0.44 -9.39
CA ILE A 63 -8.83 -0.99 -10.34
C ILE A 63 -9.15 -2.44 -10.69
N THR A 64 -8.92 -2.78 -11.95
CA THR A 64 -8.89 -4.14 -12.47
C THR A 64 -7.44 -4.61 -12.65
N PRO A 65 -7.14 -5.92 -12.57
CA PRO A 65 -5.79 -6.43 -12.79
C PRO A 65 -5.14 -5.91 -14.08
N ASN A 66 -5.91 -5.82 -15.17
CA ASN A 66 -5.40 -5.44 -16.49
C ASN A 66 -4.92 -3.99 -16.60
N GLU A 67 -5.21 -3.14 -15.62
CA GLU A 67 -4.70 -1.76 -15.56
C GLU A 67 -3.31 -1.69 -14.90
N LEU A 68 -2.89 -2.72 -14.15
CA LEU A 68 -1.58 -2.73 -13.50
C LEU A 68 -0.41 -2.50 -14.48
N PRO A 69 -0.36 -3.11 -15.68
CA PRO A 69 0.76 -2.90 -16.61
C PRO A 69 1.00 -1.44 -17.02
N GLU A 70 -0.02 -0.57 -16.92
CA GLU A 70 0.08 0.85 -17.27
C GLU A 70 0.95 1.66 -16.30
N ALA A 71 1.13 1.19 -15.07
CA ALA A 71 1.95 1.86 -14.07
C ALA A 71 3.41 1.45 -14.18
N ASP A 72 4.32 2.33 -13.79
CA ASP A 72 5.75 2.04 -13.69
C ASP A 72 6.14 1.55 -12.30
N GLY A 73 5.27 1.69 -11.30
CA GLY A 73 5.50 1.17 -9.96
C GLY A 73 4.25 1.21 -9.09
N PHE A 74 4.28 0.42 -8.01
CA PHE A 74 3.11 0.19 -7.15
C PHE A 74 3.41 0.37 -5.66
N LEU A 75 2.51 1.02 -4.93
CA LEU A 75 2.42 0.88 -3.50
C LEU A 75 1.09 0.21 -3.16
N PHE A 76 1.17 -0.97 -2.54
CA PHE A 76 0.02 -1.81 -2.22
C PHE A 76 -0.36 -1.67 -0.74
N GLY A 77 -1.61 -1.29 -0.49
CA GLY A 77 -2.12 -0.95 0.84
C GLY A 77 -3.21 -1.89 1.34
N PHE A 78 -3.08 -2.47 2.53
CA PHE A 78 -4.15 -3.31 3.07
C PHE A 78 -4.15 -3.40 4.60
N PRO A 79 -5.32 -3.59 5.23
CA PRO A 79 -5.37 -3.90 6.65
C PRO A 79 -4.89 -5.33 6.86
N THR A 80 -4.27 -5.58 8.01
CA THR A 80 -3.93 -6.94 8.43
C THR A 80 -5.18 -7.77 8.66
N ARG A 81 -5.07 -9.05 8.32
CA ARG A 81 -5.93 -10.14 8.81
C ARG A 81 -5.00 -11.22 9.33
N PHE A 82 -4.83 -11.26 10.65
CA PHE A 82 -4.01 -12.24 11.36
C PHE A 82 -2.55 -12.32 10.85
N GLY A 83 -1.93 -11.17 10.56
CA GLY A 83 -0.54 -11.13 10.07
C GLY A 83 -0.40 -11.41 8.56
N SER A 84 -1.49 -11.33 7.80
CA SER A 84 -1.53 -11.47 6.35
C SER A 84 -2.39 -10.37 5.72
N MET A 85 -2.31 -10.21 4.40
CA MET A 85 -3.18 -9.28 3.67
C MET A 85 -4.66 -9.66 3.80
N ALA A 86 -5.54 -8.67 3.65
CA ALA A 86 -6.98 -8.91 3.60
C ALA A 86 -7.39 -9.75 2.38
N ALA A 87 -8.45 -10.54 2.53
CA ALA A 87 -8.94 -11.45 1.48
C ALA A 87 -9.29 -10.71 0.17
N GLN A 88 -9.80 -9.49 0.25
CA GLN A 88 -10.07 -8.62 -0.90
C GLN A 88 -8.81 -8.37 -1.73
N PHE A 89 -7.72 -8.03 -1.04
CA PHE A 89 -6.44 -7.79 -1.68
C PHE A 89 -5.83 -9.08 -2.25
N LYS A 90 -5.99 -10.20 -1.52
CA LYS A 90 -5.54 -11.50 -1.98
C LYS A 90 -6.30 -11.94 -3.24
N ALA A 91 -7.62 -11.75 -3.28
CA ALA A 91 -8.45 -12.03 -4.44
C ALA A 91 -8.05 -11.18 -5.66
N PHE A 92 -7.71 -9.90 -5.44
CA PHE A 92 -7.16 -9.05 -6.49
C PHE A 92 -5.86 -9.62 -7.06
N PHE A 93 -4.91 -10.03 -6.22
CA PHE A 93 -3.69 -10.72 -6.70
C PHE A 93 -3.99 -12.05 -7.37
N ASP A 94 -4.95 -12.84 -6.90
CA ASP A 94 -5.31 -14.12 -7.53
C ASP A 94 -5.87 -13.95 -8.94
N ALA A 95 -6.50 -12.80 -9.23
CA ALA A 95 -6.96 -12.44 -10.55
C ALA A 95 -5.84 -12.01 -11.52
N THR A 96 -4.58 -11.93 -11.07
CA THR A 96 -3.44 -11.50 -11.90
C THR A 96 -2.71 -12.65 -12.62
N GLY A 97 -3.26 -13.88 -12.62
CA GLY A 97 -2.62 -15.06 -13.24
C GLY A 97 -2.25 -14.88 -14.72
N GLY A 98 -3.05 -14.10 -15.48
CA GLY A 98 -2.72 -13.74 -16.86
C GLY A 98 -1.46 -12.88 -16.97
N LEU A 99 -1.35 -11.84 -16.12
CA LEU A 99 -0.18 -10.94 -16.07
C LEU A 99 1.07 -11.66 -15.60
N TRP A 100 0.92 -12.59 -14.64
CA TRP A 100 1.98 -13.47 -14.20
C TRP A 100 2.51 -14.30 -15.36
N ARG A 101 1.61 -14.94 -16.13
CA ARG A 101 1.99 -15.76 -17.27
C ARG A 101 2.75 -14.97 -18.34
N THR A 102 2.35 -13.72 -18.60
CA THR A 102 2.99 -12.85 -19.61
C THR A 102 4.17 -12.04 -19.05
N GLN A 103 4.47 -12.16 -17.75
CA GLN A 103 5.51 -11.39 -17.07
C GLN A 103 5.33 -9.87 -17.21
N SER A 104 4.10 -9.39 -17.36
CA SER A 104 3.82 -7.98 -17.69
C SER A 104 4.13 -7.00 -16.57
N LEU A 105 4.36 -7.49 -15.35
CA LEU A 105 4.72 -6.69 -14.18
C LEU A 105 6.23 -6.78 -13.85
N ALA A 106 6.97 -7.67 -14.51
CA ALA A 106 8.36 -7.93 -14.16
C ALA A 106 9.23 -6.66 -14.30
N GLY A 107 10.14 -6.47 -13.35
CA GLY A 107 11.07 -5.34 -13.30
C GLY A 107 10.47 -4.03 -12.78
N LYS A 108 9.16 -3.94 -12.58
CA LYS A 108 8.54 -2.76 -11.97
C LYS A 108 8.74 -2.78 -10.45
N PRO A 109 9.07 -1.65 -9.79
CA PRO A 109 9.13 -1.58 -8.34
C PRO A 109 7.75 -1.73 -7.70
N ALA A 110 7.72 -2.33 -6.51
CA ALA A 110 6.54 -2.42 -5.67
C ALA A 110 6.91 -2.34 -4.18
N GLY A 111 6.02 -1.76 -3.37
CA GLY A 111 6.16 -1.71 -1.91
C GLY A 111 4.82 -1.86 -1.20
N PHE A 112 4.85 -1.90 0.13
CA PHE A 112 3.67 -2.13 0.95
C PHE A 112 3.43 -1.03 1.97
N PHE A 113 2.16 -0.82 2.33
CA PHE A 113 1.74 -0.08 3.50
C PHE A 113 0.50 -0.74 4.11
N TYR A 114 0.25 -0.53 5.40
CA TYR A 114 -0.71 -1.40 6.09
C TYR A 114 -1.29 -0.79 7.37
N SER A 115 -2.34 -1.41 7.89
CA SER A 115 -2.97 -1.03 9.15
C SER A 115 -3.19 -2.26 10.03
N THR A 116 -2.86 -2.15 11.32
CA THR A 116 -3.08 -3.20 12.33
C THR A 116 -3.90 -2.67 13.50
N SER A 117 -4.53 -3.54 14.28
CA SER A 117 -5.21 -3.13 15.52
C SER A 117 -4.22 -2.88 16.67
N SER A 118 -3.24 -3.76 16.83
CA SER A 118 -2.32 -3.78 17.97
C SER A 118 -0.84 -3.65 17.54
N GLN A 119 0.02 -3.32 18.52
CA GLN A 119 1.45 -3.08 18.32
C GLN A 119 2.21 -4.28 17.76
N GLY A 120 1.96 -5.48 18.30
CA GLY A 120 2.56 -6.73 17.80
C GLY A 120 1.72 -7.47 16.76
N GLY A 121 0.52 -6.98 16.44
CA GLY A 121 -0.50 -7.67 15.64
C GLY A 121 -0.24 -7.64 14.14
N GLY A 122 0.98 -7.97 13.71
CA GLY A 122 1.32 -8.13 12.30
C GLY A 122 1.83 -6.90 11.57
N GLN A 123 2.39 -5.92 12.29
CA GLN A 123 3.05 -4.76 11.66
C GLN A 123 4.26 -5.16 10.81
N GLU A 124 4.84 -6.33 11.04
CA GLU A 124 5.95 -6.85 10.25
C GLU A 124 5.55 -8.08 9.44
N THR A 125 4.73 -8.97 10.00
CA THR A 125 4.33 -10.20 9.29
C THR A 125 3.39 -9.93 8.12
N THR A 126 2.53 -8.92 8.20
CA THR A 126 1.61 -8.55 7.11
C THR A 126 2.35 -8.18 5.82
N PRO A 127 3.31 -7.23 5.82
CA PRO A 127 4.12 -6.98 4.62
C PRO A 127 5.06 -8.16 4.31
N LEU A 128 5.69 -8.78 5.31
CA LEU A 128 6.64 -9.89 5.10
C LEU A 128 6.02 -11.06 4.33
N THR A 129 4.83 -11.50 4.73
CA THR A 129 4.11 -12.60 4.05
C THR A 129 3.60 -12.20 2.67
N SER A 130 3.40 -10.90 2.44
CA SER A 130 2.92 -10.35 1.17
C SER A 130 4.01 -10.24 0.10
N ILE A 131 5.29 -10.21 0.48
CA ILE A 131 6.44 -10.17 -0.45
C ILE A 131 6.38 -11.31 -1.47
N THR A 132 5.85 -12.47 -1.07
CA THR A 132 5.66 -13.62 -1.95
C THR A 132 4.92 -13.27 -3.25
N GLN A 133 3.91 -12.39 -3.18
CA GLN A 133 3.15 -11.96 -4.35
C GLN A 133 4.01 -11.14 -5.32
N LEU A 134 4.91 -10.30 -4.80
CA LEU A 134 5.80 -9.50 -5.63
C LEU A 134 6.82 -10.37 -6.35
N VAL A 135 7.46 -11.29 -5.59
CA VAL A 135 8.53 -12.15 -6.10
C VAL A 135 8.02 -13.04 -7.24
N HIS A 136 6.83 -13.63 -7.12
CA HIS A 136 6.26 -14.46 -8.17
C HIS A 136 5.96 -13.69 -9.47
N HIS A 137 5.64 -12.39 -9.37
CA HIS A 137 5.43 -11.50 -10.52
C HIS A 137 6.71 -10.89 -11.11
N GLY A 138 7.87 -11.13 -10.49
CA GLY A 138 9.12 -10.47 -10.88
C GLY A 138 9.16 -8.98 -10.53
N LEU A 139 8.32 -8.53 -9.59
CA LEU A 139 8.33 -7.15 -9.09
C LEU A 139 9.52 -6.92 -8.16
N ILE A 140 10.12 -5.74 -8.24
CA ILE A 140 11.25 -5.35 -7.39
C ILE A 140 10.71 -4.81 -6.07
N PHE A 141 10.92 -5.52 -4.97
CA PHE A 141 10.49 -5.02 -3.67
C PHE A 141 11.33 -3.80 -3.24
N VAL A 142 10.66 -2.68 -3.01
CA VAL A 142 11.25 -1.43 -2.51
C VAL A 142 10.71 -1.17 -1.08
N PRO A 143 11.44 -1.59 -0.03
CA PRO A 143 11.10 -1.26 1.34
C PRO A 143 11.35 0.23 1.62
N ILE A 144 10.69 0.78 2.64
CA ILE A 144 11.03 2.12 3.15
C ILE A 144 12.39 2.12 3.87
N GLY A 145 12.78 0.99 4.45
CA GLY A 145 13.99 0.86 5.28
C GLY A 145 13.99 1.88 6.41
N TYR A 146 15.18 2.38 6.77
CA TYR A 146 15.33 3.45 7.76
C TYR A 146 15.39 4.85 7.13
N THR A 147 14.92 5.00 5.89
CA THR A 147 15.10 6.25 5.11
C THR A 147 14.31 7.44 5.66
N PHE A 148 13.32 7.21 6.52
CA PHE A 148 12.58 8.25 7.25
C PHE A 148 13.34 8.79 8.48
N GLY A 149 14.62 8.44 8.63
CA GLY A 149 15.54 9.03 9.60
C GLY A 149 15.08 8.85 11.05
N GLY A 150 15.21 9.91 11.85
CA GLY A 150 14.85 9.89 13.28
C GLY A 150 13.42 9.42 13.57
N GLY A 151 12.48 9.66 12.65
CA GLY A 151 11.09 9.18 12.80
C GLY A 151 10.95 7.65 12.79
N MET A 152 11.96 6.91 12.34
CA MET A 152 12.00 5.45 12.46
C MET A 152 12.34 4.97 13.87
N PHE A 153 13.03 5.80 14.66
CA PHE A 153 13.53 5.50 16.00
C PHE A 153 12.71 6.18 17.12
N GLU A 154 11.51 6.65 16.81
CA GLU A 154 10.57 7.20 17.80
C GLU A 154 10.18 6.13 18.83
N MET A 155 10.26 6.48 20.12
CA MET A 155 10.01 5.59 21.26
C MET A 155 9.04 6.17 22.31
N GLU A 156 8.73 7.47 22.26
CA GLU A 156 7.84 8.15 23.21
C GLU A 156 6.37 8.01 22.81
N LYS A 157 6.08 7.99 21.50
CA LYS A 157 4.72 7.89 20.95
C LYS A 157 4.51 6.58 20.21
N VAL A 158 3.43 5.87 20.56
CA VAL A 158 3.01 4.66 19.84
C VAL A 158 2.71 5.02 18.37
N LYS A 159 3.52 4.47 17.46
CA LYS A 159 3.39 4.66 16.02
C LYS A 159 3.56 3.35 15.25
N GLY A 160 2.79 3.23 14.19
CA GLY A 160 2.87 2.10 13.28
C GLY A 160 4.00 2.20 12.26
N GLY A 161 4.09 1.17 11.42
CA GLY A 161 5.08 1.06 10.37
C GLY A 161 6.39 0.43 10.83
N SER A 162 7.18 0.01 9.85
CA SER A 162 8.43 -0.72 10.05
C SER A 162 9.38 -0.45 8.88
N PRO A 163 10.59 -1.02 8.86
CA PRO A 163 11.45 -0.98 7.68
C PRO A 163 10.82 -1.60 6.42
N TYR A 164 9.79 -2.45 6.55
CA TYR A 164 9.08 -3.03 5.41
C TYR A 164 8.14 -2.04 4.70
N GLY A 165 7.66 -1.00 5.40
CA GLY A 165 6.69 -0.04 4.87
C GLY A 165 6.06 0.83 5.96
N ALA A 166 5.41 1.92 5.54
CA ALA A 166 4.61 2.74 6.44
C ALA A 166 3.41 1.94 6.96
N GLY A 167 3.01 2.22 8.19
CA GLY A 167 1.88 1.57 8.81
C GLY A 167 1.21 2.42 9.87
N THR A 168 0.01 2.01 10.26
CA THR A 168 -0.78 2.72 11.27
C THR A 168 -1.50 1.75 12.20
N TYR A 169 -1.75 2.18 13.44
CA TYR A 169 -2.62 1.45 14.36
C TYR A 169 -4.06 1.97 14.32
N ALA A 170 -5.01 1.07 14.10
CA ALA A 170 -6.44 1.34 14.18
C ALA A 170 -7.00 1.16 15.61
N GLY A 171 -6.27 0.49 16.52
CA GLY A 171 -6.79 0.18 17.86
C GLY A 171 -8.00 -0.75 17.78
N ASP A 172 -9.09 -0.36 18.44
CA ASP A 172 -10.43 -0.95 18.33
C ASP A 172 -11.21 -0.51 17.07
N GLY A 173 -10.57 0.24 16.18
CA GLY A 173 -11.18 0.90 15.02
C GLY A 173 -11.39 2.41 15.21
N SER A 174 -11.26 2.92 16.44
CA SER A 174 -11.42 4.36 16.72
C SER A 174 -10.14 5.18 16.47
N ARG A 175 -8.96 4.59 16.67
CA ARG A 175 -7.68 5.31 16.55
C ARG A 175 -7.40 5.65 15.09
N GLN A 176 -7.16 6.93 14.82
CA GLN A 176 -6.79 7.41 13.49
C GLN A 176 -5.27 7.43 13.30
N PRO A 177 -4.76 7.42 12.04
CA PRO A 177 -3.35 7.60 11.79
C PRO A 177 -2.80 8.86 12.43
N SER A 178 -1.69 8.73 13.15
CA SER A 178 -1.04 9.87 13.80
C SER A 178 -0.28 10.72 12.78
N GLU A 179 0.05 11.96 13.13
CA GLU A 179 0.88 12.82 12.28
C GLU A 179 2.22 12.18 11.91
N LEU A 180 2.82 11.41 12.82
CA LEU A 180 4.08 10.71 12.56
C LEU A 180 3.91 9.56 11.55
N GLU A 181 2.81 8.80 11.66
CA GLU A 181 2.47 7.73 10.72
C GLU A 181 2.17 8.30 9.33
N LEU A 182 1.46 9.44 9.28
CA LEU A 182 1.18 10.18 8.04
C LEU A 182 2.47 10.75 7.42
N ALA A 183 3.38 11.33 8.22
CA ALA A 183 4.67 11.81 7.72
C ALA A 183 5.55 10.66 7.17
N GLN A 184 5.51 9.49 7.81
CA GLN A 184 6.19 8.29 7.30
C GLN A 184 5.58 7.84 5.96
N ALA A 185 4.25 7.86 5.84
CA ALA A 185 3.53 7.54 4.60
C ALA A 185 3.89 8.52 3.47
N PHE A 186 3.89 9.83 3.73
CA PHE A 186 4.35 10.85 2.78
C PHE A 186 5.79 10.57 2.31
N HIS A 187 6.69 10.29 3.27
CA HIS A 187 8.09 9.98 2.96
C HIS A 187 8.21 8.73 2.10
N GLN A 188 7.48 7.65 2.42
CA GLN A 188 7.48 6.43 1.61
C GLN A 188 7.04 6.71 0.18
N GLY A 189 5.95 7.46 -0.01
CA GLY A 189 5.47 7.85 -1.34
C GLY A 189 6.55 8.57 -2.14
N LYS A 190 7.18 9.59 -1.54
CA LYS A 190 8.26 10.38 -2.17
C LYS A 190 9.48 9.52 -2.50
N TYR A 191 9.93 8.71 -1.54
CA TYR A 191 11.09 7.83 -1.70
C TYR A 191 10.86 6.81 -2.81
N PHE A 192 9.73 6.11 -2.77
CA PHE A 192 9.35 5.11 -3.75
C PHE A 192 9.23 5.70 -5.15
N ALA A 193 8.56 6.85 -5.30
CA ALA A 193 8.43 7.54 -6.58
C ALA A 193 9.78 7.94 -7.18
N GLY A 194 10.72 8.38 -6.35
CA GLY A 194 12.10 8.65 -6.78
C GLY A 194 12.82 7.42 -7.32
N ILE A 195 12.61 6.24 -6.71
CA ILE A 195 13.15 4.96 -7.20
C ILE A 195 12.47 4.55 -8.51
N ALA A 196 11.14 4.61 -8.58
CA ALA A 196 10.39 4.28 -9.79
C ALA A 196 10.81 5.14 -10.98
N LYS A 197 11.01 6.45 -10.78
CA LYS A 197 11.50 7.36 -11.83
C LYS A 197 12.88 6.96 -12.34
N LYS A 198 13.81 6.59 -11.43
CA LYS A 198 15.15 6.14 -11.81
C LYS A 198 15.13 4.84 -12.60
N LEU A 199 14.32 3.88 -12.17
CA LEU A 199 14.19 2.59 -12.84
C LEU A 199 13.57 2.75 -14.23
N LYS A 200 12.51 3.56 -14.36
CA LYS A 200 11.89 3.87 -15.66
C LYS A 200 12.86 4.54 -16.63
N GLY A 201 13.65 5.50 -16.15
CA GLY A 201 14.63 6.21 -16.99
C GLY A 201 15.82 5.36 -17.44
N SER A 202 15.96 4.13 -16.90
CA SER A 202 17.02 3.18 -17.25
C SER A 202 16.57 2.08 -18.21
N GLN A 203 15.28 2.07 -18.58
CA GLN A 203 14.69 1.17 -19.58
C GLN A 203 14.58 1.89 -20.93
#